data_AF-A0A3P7MML3-F1
#
_entry.id   AF-A0A3P7MML3-F1
#
_cell.length_a   1.000
_cell.length_b   1.000
_cell.length_c   1.000
_cell.angle_alpha   90.00
_cell.angle_beta   90.00
_cell.angle_gamma   90.00
#
_symmetry.space_group_name_H-M   'P 1'
#
loop_
_entity.id
_entity.type
_entity.pdbx_description
1 polymer ?
#
loop_
_entity_poly.entity_id
_entity_poly.type
_entity_poly.pdbx_seq_one_letter_code
_entity_poly.pdbx_strand_id
1 'polypeptide(L)'
;MGRSLLTCGYVIPFKPSGRIYLMTEKVDRQMNEWLRNHHIIAYPAVVAAEDQAEGAAALLQATGVGKLRPNILMLGFKTNWEQSSTSDMRAINTFYEIILNAFEKNVGVAIFRNSNVGFDLTKRLTGKETIENEADDNGIDLDP
;
A
#
# COMPACT_ATOMS: atom_id res chain seq x y z
N MET A 1 12.56 -25.51 5.62
CA MET A 1 12.54 -24.04 5.49
C MET A 1 11.42 -23.65 4.54
N GLY A 2 10.44 -22.88 5.01
CA GLY A 2 9.29 -22.48 4.19
C GLY A 2 9.72 -21.53 3.08
N ARG A 3 9.38 -21.87 1.83
CA ARG A 3 9.58 -20.99 0.67
C ARG A 3 8.30 -20.19 0.49
N SER A 4 8.22 -19.00 1.08
CA SER A 4 7.15 -18.03 0.81
C SER A 4 7.67 -16.91 -0.09
N LEU A 5 6.77 -16.30 -0.86
CA LEU A 5 7.05 -15.11 -1.66
C LEU A 5 6.28 -13.94 -1.05
N LEU A 6 6.99 -12.85 -0.78
CA LEU A 6 6.39 -11.57 -0.44
C LEU A 6 6.80 -10.54 -1.49
N THR A 7 5.82 -9.81 -2.01
CA THR A 7 6.05 -8.70 -2.93
C THR A 7 5.52 -7.43 -2.27
N CYS A 8 6.34 -6.39 -2.22
CA CYS A 8 5.95 -5.07 -1.74
C CYS A 8 5.61 -4.18 -2.93
N GLY A 9 4.32 -4.07 -3.24
CA GLY A 9 3.81 -3.26 -4.33
C GLY A 9 3.69 -1.77 -3.99
N TYR A 10 4.10 -0.89 -4.89
CA TYR A 10 3.88 0.56 -4.78
C TYR A 10 3.42 1.17 -6.10
N VAL A 11 2.37 1.99 -6.04
CA VAL A 11 1.83 2.70 -7.21
C VAL A 11 2.15 4.17 -7.09
N ILE A 12 2.94 4.68 -8.03
CA ILE A 12 3.24 6.10 -8.18
C ILE A 12 2.08 6.74 -8.95
N PRO A 13 1.35 7.72 -8.36
CA PRO A 13 0.10 8.28 -8.92
C PRO A 13 0.38 9.30 -10.05
N PHE A 14 1.13 8.89 -11.07
CA PHE A 14 1.47 9.70 -12.23
C PHE A 14 1.39 8.86 -13.51
N LYS A 15 1.06 9.52 -14.61
CA LYS A 15 1.09 8.89 -15.94
C LYS A 15 2.49 8.37 -16.27
N PRO A 16 2.62 7.13 -16.79
CA PRO A 16 3.87 6.64 -17.34
C PRO A 16 4.45 7.62 -18.38
N SER A 17 5.67 8.06 -18.14
CA SER A 17 6.44 8.91 -19.05
C SER A 17 7.94 8.73 -18.79
N GLY A 18 8.80 9.15 -19.72
CA GLY A 18 10.26 8.99 -19.56
C GLY A 18 10.82 9.63 -18.28
N ARG A 19 10.23 10.74 -17.82
CA ARG A 19 10.62 11.36 -16.54
C ARG A 19 10.21 10.52 -15.32
N ILE A 20 9.00 9.96 -15.37
CA ILE A 20 8.47 9.13 -14.28
C ILE A 20 9.22 7.79 -14.20
N TYR A 21 9.73 7.26 -15.31
CA TYR A 21 10.56 6.06 -15.30
C TYR A 21 11.77 6.18 -14.37
N LEU A 22 12.51 7.30 -14.42
CA LEU A 22 13.65 7.55 -13.53
C LEU A 22 13.22 7.64 -12.05
N MET A 23 12.02 8.17 -11.79
CA MET A 23 11.45 8.21 -10.44
C MET A 23 11.06 6.81 -9.97
N THR A 24 10.44 5.99 -10.82
CA THR A 24 10.11 4.59 -10.55
C THR A 24 11.34 3.78 -10.19
N GLU A 25 12.43 3.88 -10.96
CA GLU A 25 13.69 3.19 -10.64
C GLU A 25 14.28 3.65 -9.31
N LYS A 26 14.23 4.96 -9.04
CA LYS A 26 14.74 5.51 -7.78
C LYS A 26 13.95 4.97 -6.57
N VAL A 27 12.61 4.93 -6.67
CA VAL A 27 11.74 4.42 -5.61
C VAL A 27 11.94 2.92 -5.42
N ASP A 28 12.04 2.15 -6.51
CA ASP A 28 12.30 0.71 -6.46
C ASP A 28 13.61 0.41 -5.72
N ARG A 29 14.70 1.12 -6.06
CA ARG A 29 15.98 0.99 -5.37
C ARG A 29 15.89 1.31 -3.89
N GLN A 30 15.21 2.40 -3.54
CA GLN A 30 15.02 2.81 -2.13
C GLN A 30 14.21 1.79 -1.33
N MET A 31 13.13 1.25 -1.92
CA MET A 31 12.35 0.18 -1.29
C MET A 31 13.20 -1.08 -1.10
N ASN A 32 14.00 -1.46 -2.10
CA ASN A 32 14.87 -2.63 -2.00
C ASN A 32 15.91 -2.46 -0.88
N GLU A 33 16.57 -1.31 -0.81
CA GLU A 33 17.51 -0.98 0.26
C GLU A 33 16.85 -1.02 1.64
N TRP A 34 15.65 -0.42 1.76
CA TRP A 34 14.91 -0.41 3.02
C TRP A 34 14.52 -1.83 3.47
N LEU A 35 13.99 -2.67 2.57
CA LEU A 35 13.63 -4.06 2.89
C LEU A 35 14.83 -4.88 3.34
N ARG A 36 15.98 -4.74 2.64
CA ARG A 36 17.22 -5.43 3.00
C ARG A 36 17.74 -4.99 4.37
N ASN A 37 17.76 -3.70 4.66
CA ASN A 37 18.26 -3.16 5.92
C ASN A 37 17.41 -3.59 7.14
N HIS A 38 16.12 -3.90 6.93
CA HIS A 38 15.21 -4.37 7.97
C HIS A 38 15.05 -5.90 7.99
N HIS A 39 15.89 -6.65 7.25
CA HIS A 39 15.84 -8.11 7.17
C HIS A 39 14.49 -8.67 6.69
N ILE A 40 13.77 -7.93 5.85
CA ILE A 40 12.50 -8.35 5.26
C ILE A 40 12.78 -9.06 3.94
N ILE A 41 12.40 -10.33 3.84
CA ILE A 41 12.56 -11.15 2.63
C ILE A 41 11.39 -10.88 1.68
N ALA A 42 11.50 -9.82 0.88
CA ALA A 42 10.51 -9.44 -0.12
C ALA A 42 11.16 -8.81 -1.36
N TYR A 43 10.43 -8.83 -2.48
CA TYR A 43 10.81 -8.11 -3.69
C TYR A 43 9.98 -6.83 -3.82
N PRO A 44 10.58 -5.66 -4.11
CA PRO A 44 9.83 -4.47 -4.46
C PRO A 44 9.21 -4.63 -5.85
N ALA A 45 8.03 -4.03 -6.04
CA ALA A 45 7.41 -3.90 -7.35
C ALA A 45 6.77 -2.52 -7.45
N VAL A 46 7.30 -1.66 -8.32
CA VAL A 46 6.87 -0.27 -8.44
C VAL A 46 6.30 -0.02 -9.82
N VAL A 47 5.10 0.56 -9.90
CA VAL A 47 4.45 0.96 -11.16
C VAL A 47 4.04 2.42 -11.11
N ALA A 48 4.05 3.07 -12.27
CA ALA A 48 3.42 4.37 -12.43
C ALA A 48 2.03 4.20 -13.06
N ALA A 49 1.01 4.77 -12.44
CA ALA A 49 -0.36 4.80 -12.98
C ALA A 49 -1.07 6.04 -12.45
N GLU A 50 -1.89 6.71 -13.26
CA GLU A 50 -2.74 7.81 -12.75
C GLU A 50 -3.83 7.25 -11.84
N ASP A 51 -4.41 6.11 -12.23
CA ASP A 51 -5.40 5.39 -11.45
C ASP A 51 -4.70 4.33 -10.55
N GLN A 52 -4.94 4.43 -9.25
CA GLN A 52 -4.32 3.53 -8.27
C GLN A 52 -4.89 2.11 -8.34
N ALA A 53 -6.17 1.94 -8.70
CA ALA A 53 -6.78 0.63 -8.84
C ALA A 53 -6.23 -0.10 -10.08
N GLU A 54 -6.07 0.60 -11.19
CA GLU A 54 -5.38 0.11 -12.38
C GLU A 54 -3.94 -0.29 -12.06
N GLY A 55 -3.20 0.57 -11.37
CA GLY A 55 -1.81 0.28 -10.95
C GLY A 55 -1.72 -0.95 -10.04
N ALA A 56 -2.62 -1.10 -9.07
CA ALA A 56 -2.70 -2.27 -8.20
C ALA A 56 -3.07 -3.55 -8.98
N ALA A 57 -4.01 -3.45 -9.93
CA ALA A 57 -4.37 -4.56 -10.79
C ALA A 57 -3.21 -4.99 -11.70
N ALA A 58 -2.40 -4.04 -12.19
CA ALA A 58 -1.19 -4.31 -12.94
C ALA A 58 -0.15 -5.03 -12.07
N LEU A 59 0.05 -4.60 -10.82
CA LEU A 59 0.91 -5.29 -9.86
C LEU A 59 0.45 -6.73 -9.63
N LEU A 60 -0.83 -6.97 -9.34
CA LEU A 60 -1.37 -8.32 -9.13
C LEU A 60 -1.16 -9.25 -10.34
N GLN A 61 -1.12 -8.68 -11.55
CA GLN A 61 -0.94 -9.45 -12.78
C GLN A 61 0.53 -9.68 -13.15
N ALA A 62 1.38 -8.67 -12.97
CA ALA A 62 2.78 -8.69 -13.37
C ALA A 62 3.70 -9.28 -12.29
N THR A 63 3.22 -9.41 -11.06
CA THR A 63 4.04 -9.96 -9.96
C THR A 63 4.05 -11.48 -9.99
N GLY A 64 5.26 -12.03 -9.99
CA GLY A 64 5.51 -13.46 -9.98
C GLY A 64 6.10 -14.01 -11.27
N VAL A 65 6.89 -15.08 -11.15
CA VAL A 65 7.47 -15.79 -12.29
C VAL A 65 7.08 -17.27 -12.21
N GLY A 66 6.39 -17.77 -13.24
CA GLY A 66 5.92 -19.16 -13.29
C GLY A 66 4.87 -19.46 -12.21
N LYS A 67 5.18 -20.39 -11.30
CA LYS A 67 4.26 -20.77 -10.20
C LYS A 67 4.32 -19.82 -8.99
N LEU A 68 5.24 -18.87 -8.98
CA LEU A 68 5.44 -17.91 -7.89
C LEU A 68 4.51 -16.71 -8.04
N ARG A 69 3.19 -16.93 -8.04
CA ARG A 69 2.18 -15.86 -8.14
C ARG A 69 1.64 -15.51 -6.74
N PRO A 70 1.39 -14.23 -6.42
CA PRO A 70 0.69 -13.89 -5.19
C PRO A 70 -0.67 -14.57 -5.12
N ASN A 71 -0.99 -15.16 -3.98
CA ASN A 71 -2.28 -15.77 -3.67
C ASN A 71 -3.06 -15.00 -2.61
N ILE A 72 -2.43 -14.04 -1.94
CA ILE A 72 -3.05 -13.15 -0.96
C ILE A 72 -2.62 -11.71 -1.26
N LEU A 73 -3.58 -10.80 -1.35
CA LEU A 73 -3.40 -9.36 -1.35
C LEU A 73 -3.59 -8.82 0.07
N MET A 74 -2.59 -8.13 0.59
CA MET A 74 -2.63 -7.48 1.90
C MET A 74 -2.79 -5.97 1.73
N LEU A 75 -3.78 -5.37 2.40
CA LEU A 75 -4.09 -3.94 2.30
C LEU A 75 -4.30 -3.33 3.70
N GLY A 76 -4.04 -2.03 3.82
CA GLY A 76 -4.51 -1.24 4.97
C GLY A 76 -5.96 -0.79 4.77
N PHE A 77 -6.75 -0.78 5.83
CA PHE A 77 -8.12 -0.27 5.82
C PHE A 77 -8.12 1.24 5.56
N LYS A 78 -8.97 1.71 4.63
CA LYS A 78 -9.21 3.14 4.44
C LYS A 78 -10.01 3.68 5.64
N THR A 79 -9.32 4.33 6.58
CA THR A 79 -9.94 5.07 7.69
C THR A 79 -10.60 6.35 7.19
N ASN A 80 -11.44 6.96 8.04
CA ASN A 80 -12.10 8.25 7.77
C ASN A 80 -12.89 8.22 6.46
N TRP A 81 -13.60 7.11 6.20
CA TRP A 81 -14.36 6.92 4.96
C TRP A 81 -15.72 7.63 5.03
N GLU A 82 -16.20 7.90 6.24
CA GLU A 82 -17.42 8.65 6.53
C GLU A 82 -17.26 10.17 6.33
N GLN A 83 -16.03 10.66 6.16
CA GLN A 83 -15.77 12.08 5.92
C GLN A 83 -16.25 12.45 4.51
N SER A 84 -17.12 13.45 4.44
CA SER A 84 -17.98 13.71 3.27
C SER A 84 -17.31 14.50 2.14
N SER A 85 -15.99 14.41 1.96
CA SER A 85 -15.32 15.11 0.86
C SER A 85 -15.38 14.32 -0.45
N THR A 86 -15.43 15.02 -1.60
CA THR A 86 -15.40 14.37 -2.92
C THR A 86 -14.11 13.57 -3.15
N SER A 87 -12.99 14.01 -2.58
CA SER A 87 -11.73 13.27 -2.58
C SER A 87 -11.82 11.96 -1.81
N ASP A 88 -12.51 11.94 -0.67
CA ASP A 88 -12.69 10.74 0.15
C ASP A 88 -13.54 9.70 -0.59
N MET A 89 -14.60 10.14 -1.27
CA MET A 89 -15.41 9.24 -2.11
C MET A 89 -14.60 8.56 -3.21
N ARG A 90 -13.70 9.29 -3.89
CA ARG A 90 -12.81 8.69 -4.91
C ARG A 90 -11.88 7.66 -4.28
N ALA A 91 -11.26 7.99 -3.14
CA ALA A 91 -10.36 7.07 -2.45
C ALA A 91 -11.06 5.78 -1.99
N ILE A 92 -12.31 5.88 -1.53
CA ILE A 92 -13.13 4.73 -1.15
C ILE A 92 -13.46 3.86 -2.36
N ASN A 93 -13.84 4.47 -3.49
CA ASN A 93 -14.11 3.74 -4.72
C ASN A 93 -12.86 3.00 -5.21
N THR A 94 -11.69 3.65 -5.21
CA THR A 94 -10.42 3.00 -5.55
C THR A 94 -10.13 1.83 -4.61
N PHE A 95 -10.29 2.01 -3.29
CA PHE A 95 -10.08 0.93 -2.33
C PHE A 95 -10.99 -0.28 -2.60
N TYR A 96 -12.26 -0.04 -2.88
CA TYR A 96 -13.22 -1.08 -3.23
C TYR A 96 -12.87 -1.77 -4.55
N GLU A 97 -12.48 -1.01 -5.57
CA GLU A 97 -12.09 -1.52 -6.87
C GLU A 97 -10.84 -2.43 -6.78
N ILE A 98 -9.86 -2.07 -5.96
CA ILE A 98 -8.68 -2.91 -5.70
C ILE A 98 -9.10 -4.27 -5.11
N ILE A 99 -10.03 -4.27 -4.16
CA ILE A 99 -10.56 -5.49 -3.53
C ILE A 99 -11.30 -6.35 -4.56
N LEU A 100 -12.18 -5.75 -5.37
CA LEU A 100 -12.90 -6.45 -6.42
C LEU A 100 -11.94 -7.09 -7.43
N ASN A 101 -10.96 -6.31 -7.91
CA ASN A 101 -9.94 -6.79 -8.85
C ASN A 101 -9.14 -7.98 -8.30
N ALA A 102 -8.93 -8.06 -6.98
CA ALA A 102 -8.28 -9.20 -6.35
C ALA A 102 -9.18 -10.45 -6.37
N PHE A 103 -10.46 -10.31 -6.02
CA PHE A 103 -11.41 -11.42 -6.04
C PHE A 103 -11.65 -11.96 -7.45
N GLU A 104 -11.76 -11.09 -8.45
CA GLU A 104 -11.86 -11.50 -9.87
C GLU A 104 -10.66 -12.34 -10.33
N LYS A 105 -9.49 -12.15 -9.69
CA LYS A 105 -8.26 -12.90 -9.98
C LYS A 105 -8.06 -14.12 -9.09
N ASN A 106 -9.07 -14.50 -8.28
CA ASN A 106 -9.01 -15.58 -7.29
C ASN A 106 -7.86 -15.39 -6.27
N VAL A 107 -7.58 -14.14 -5.91
CA VAL A 107 -6.59 -13.78 -4.87
C VAL A 107 -7.35 -13.56 -3.56
N GLY A 108 -6.89 -14.19 -2.48
CA GLY A 108 -7.43 -13.93 -1.14
C GLY A 108 -7.11 -12.51 -0.70
N VAL A 109 -7.98 -11.87 0.09
CA VAL A 109 -7.76 -10.49 0.55
C VAL A 109 -7.65 -10.48 2.07
N ALA A 110 -6.60 -9.84 2.59
CA ALA A 110 -6.41 -9.58 4.01
C ALA A 110 -6.34 -8.06 4.23
N ILE A 111 -7.25 -7.53 5.05
CA ILE A 111 -7.33 -6.09 5.35
C ILE A 111 -6.93 -5.89 6.80
N PHE A 112 -5.89 -5.09 7.03
CA PHE A 112 -5.42 -4.71 8.35
C PHE A 112 -6.05 -3.38 8.73
N ARG A 113 -6.56 -3.25 9.96
CA ARG A 113 -7.10 -1.99 10.50
C ARG A 113 -6.37 -1.64 11.78
N ASN A 114 -5.87 -0.41 11.86
CA ASN A 114 -5.21 0.14 13.05
C ASN A 114 -6.02 1.31 13.59
N SER A 115 -7.08 0.99 14.36
CA SER A 115 -8.01 1.94 14.98
C SER A 115 -8.37 3.13 14.07
N ASN A 116 -8.38 4.36 14.60
CA ASN A 116 -8.61 5.57 13.83
C ASN A 116 -7.31 6.18 13.27
N VAL A 117 -6.14 5.75 13.77
CA VAL A 117 -4.80 6.24 13.36
C VAL A 117 -4.49 5.90 11.90
N GLY A 118 -4.88 4.71 11.43
CA GLY A 118 -4.58 4.25 10.07
C GLY A 118 -3.10 3.89 9.85
N PHE A 119 -2.69 3.86 8.58
CA PHE A 119 -1.33 3.47 8.15
C PHE A 119 -0.55 4.58 7.44
N ASP A 120 -1.17 5.74 7.21
CA ASP A 120 -0.47 6.89 6.61
C ASP A 120 0.32 7.64 7.69
N LEU A 121 1.61 7.33 7.78
CA LEU A 121 2.55 7.95 8.73
C LEU A 121 3.19 9.23 8.18
N THR A 122 2.81 9.71 7.00
CA THR A 122 3.48 10.83 6.32
C THR A 122 3.51 12.09 7.19
N LYS A 123 2.40 12.45 7.85
CA LYS A 123 2.34 13.61 8.76
C LYS A 123 3.28 13.47 9.96
N ARG A 124 3.33 12.27 10.55
CA ARG A 124 4.19 11.94 11.70
C ARG A 124 5.67 12.02 11.33
N LEU A 125 6.03 11.41 10.19
CA LEU A 125 7.41 11.39 9.68
C LEU A 125 7.90 12.75 9.22
N THR A 126 7.01 13.64 8.79
CA THR A 126 7.35 15.01 8.37
C THR A 126 7.33 16.03 9.51
N GLY A 127 7.06 15.59 10.76
CA GLY A 127 7.02 16.47 11.93
C GLY A 127 5.88 17.49 11.91
N LYS A 128 4.83 17.24 11.12
CA LYS A 128 3.65 18.12 10.96
C LYS A 128 2.46 17.62 11.78
N GLU A 129 2.69 17.17 13.01
CA GLU A 129 1.58 16.86 13.93
C GLU A 129 1.02 18.17 14.51
N THR A 130 -0.22 18.50 14.12
CA THR A 130 -1.09 19.27 14.99
C THR A 130 -1.61 18.28 16.04
N ILE A 131 -1.34 18.54 17.31
CA ILE A 131 -1.82 17.71 18.42
C ILE A 131 -3.34 17.86 18.49
N GLU A 132 -4.07 16.94 17.85
CA GLU A 132 -5.45 16.63 18.23
C GLU A 132 -5.37 15.37 19.10
N ASN A 133 -5.43 15.59 20.42
CA ASN A 133 -5.51 14.53 21.40
C ASN A 133 -6.85 13.81 21.24
N GLU A 134 -6.91 12.78 20.40
CA GLU A 134 -7.94 11.75 20.53
C GLU A 134 -7.38 10.66 21.44
N ALA A 135 -7.83 10.70 22.70
CA ALA A 135 -7.57 9.63 23.65
C ALA A 135 -8.29 8.37 23.15
N ASP A 136 -7.52 7.38 22.70
CA ASP A 136 -8.04 6.05 22.42
C ASP A 136 -8.40 5.34 23.74
N ASP A 137 -9.69 5.00 23.92
CA ASP A 137 -10.29 4.24 25.03
C ASP A 137 -9.67 2.85 25.29
N ASN A 138 -8.61 2.48 24.58
CA ASN A 138 -8.01 1.15 24.65
C ASN A 138 -6.63 1.10 25.33
N GLY A 139 -6.13 2.19 25.91
CA GLY A 139 -5.06 2.17 26.90
C GLY A 139 -3.77 1.46 26.49
N ILE A 140 -3.47 1.37 25.19
CA ILE A 140 -2.23 0.80 24.69
C ILE A 140 -1.24 1.95 24.51
N ASP A 141 -0.29 2.04 25.42
CA ASP A 141 0.84 2.96 25.34
C ASP A 141 1.71 2.57 24.13
N LEU A 142 2.05 3.55 23.29
CA LEU A 142 2.89 3.39 22.11
C LEU A 142 4.16 4.25 22.18
N ASP A 143 4.59 4.63 23.39
CA ASP A 143 6.00 4.96 23.60
C ASP A 143 6.82 3.65 23.77
N PRO A 144 8.05 3.59 23.22
CA PRO A 144 8.92 2.42 23.31
C PRO A 144 9.47 2.17 24.73
#